data_AF-A0A1F3NNE6-F1
#
_entry.id   AF-A0A1F3NNE6-F1
#
_cell.length_a   1.000
_cell.length_b   1.000
_cell.length_c   1.000
_cell.angle_alpha   90.00
_cell.angle_beta   90.00
_cell.angle_gamma   90.00
#
_symmetry.space_group_name_H-M   'P 1'
#
loop_
_entity.id
_entity.type
_entity.pdbx_description
1 polymer ?
#
loop_
_entity_poly.entity_id
_entity_poly.type
_entity_poly.pdbx_seq_one_letter_code
_entity_poly.pdbx_strand_id
1 'polypeptide(L)'
;MKKHFLSLIDTSHRKWTFSLLFIAIILVIAGILVGISDNPPGIAMVFFGMYFLFFSLIHPWRKPSYYLILSGICFGIIVLIIAGISIYALIFIKSGSGQTQGATGDFLEGFAILSTFFFCATGIIAGLSGAVIRAVQKKPQDN
;
A
#
# COMPACT_ATOMS: atom_id res chain seq x y z
N MET A 1 -11.58 -21.43 -6.23
CA MET A 1 -11.06 -20.13 -5.76
C MET A 1 -12.11 -19.15 -5.18
N LYS A 2 -13.30 -19.60 -4.73
CA LYS A 2 -14.41 -18.68 -4.36
C LYS A 2 -14.57 -18.33 -2.85
N LYS A 3 -13.70 -18.78 -1.95
CA LYS A 3 -13.96 -18.67 -0.48
C LYS A 3 -13.06 -17.70 0.30
N HIS A 4 -12.08 -17.05 -0.34
CA HIS A 4 -11.08 -16.27 0.41
C HIS A 4 -11.57 -14.87 0.80
N PHE A 5 -12.32 -14.18 -0.06
CA PHE A 5 -12.94 -12.89 0.30
C PHE A 5 -14.09 -13.05 1.29
N LEU A 6 -14.89 -14.12 1.17
CA LEU A 6 -15.96 -14.42 2.12
C LEU A 6 -15.43 -14.75 3.52
N SER A 7 -14.19 -15.24 3.63
CA SER A 7 -13.52 -15.45 4.92
C SER A 7 -13.26 -14.15 5.70
N LEU A 8 -13.18 -12.98 5.04
CA LEU A 8 -13.05 -11.68 5.74
C LEU A 8 -14.34 -11.29 6.48
N ILE A 9 -15.48 -11.79 5.98
CA ILE A 9 -16.84 -11.53 6.50
C ILE A 9 -17.29 -12.65 7.45
N ASP A 10 -16.52 -13.74 7.55
CA ASP A 10 -16.75 -14.83 8.49
C ASP A 10 -16.80 -14.30 9.93
N THR A 11 -17.72 -14.81 10.74
CA THR A 11 -18.09 -14.23 12.04
C THR A 11 -16.91 -14.12 13.00
N SER A 12 -15.92 -15.00 12.86
CA SER A 12 -14.67 -15.01 13.65
C SER A 12 -13.76 -13.80 13.35
N HIS A 13 -13.61 -13.42 12.07
CA HIS A 13 -12.67 -12.37 11.66
C HIS A 13 -13.35 -11.02 11.42
N ARG A 14 -14.68 -11.02 11.24
CA ARG A 14 -15.49 -9.85 10.91
C ARG A 14 -15.23 -8.64 11.81
N LYS A 15 -15.26 -8.83 13.14
CA LYS A 15 -15.06 -7.71 14.10
C LYS A 15 -13.70 -7.05 13.94
N TRP A 16 -12.65 -7.85 13.70
CA TRP A 16 -11.29 -7.36 13.57
C TRP A 16 -11.08 -6.65 12.22
N THR A 17 -11.58 -7.23 11.13
CA THR A 17 -11.61 -6.59 9.80
C THR A 17 -12.28 -5.20 9.85
N PHE A 18 -13.48 -5.11 10.42
CA PHE A 18 -14.20 -3.83 10.51
C PHE A 18 -13.50 -2.82 11.43
N SER A 19 -12.92 -3.27 12.54
CA SER A 19 -12.19 -2.37 13.44
C SER A 19 -10.97 -1.77 12.75
N LEU A 20 -10.18 -2.59 12.05
CA LEU A 20 -9.03 -2.11 11.28
C LEU A 20 -9.43 -1.17 10.15
N LEU A 21 -10.50 -1.50 9.43
CA LEU A 21 -11.00 -0.67 8.34
C LEU A 21 -11.51 0.68 8.86
N PHE A 22 -12.21 0.68 10.00
CA PHE A 22 -12.67 1.91 10.63
C PHE A 22 -11.51 2.80 11.11
N ILE A 23 -10.50 2.21 11.75
CA ILE A 23 -9.27 2.91 12.15
C ILE A 23 -8.57 3.48 10.91
N ALA A 24 -8.43 2.69 9.84
CA ALA A 24 -7.83 3.14 8.60
C ALA A 24 -8.52 4.37 8.02
N ILE A 25 -9.86 4.35 7.94
CA ILE A 25 -10.65 5.49 7.46
C ILE A 25 -10.42 6.73 8.33
N ILE A 26 -10.49 6.59 9.65
CA ILE A 26 -10.29 7.73 10.57
C ILE A 26 -8.91 8.32 10.38
N LEU A 27 -7.87 7.50 10.32
CA LEU A 27 -6.49 7.98 10.17
C LEU A 27 -6.26 8.69 8.84
N VAL A 28 -6.80 8.15 7.74
CA VAL A 28 -6.68 8.80 6.42
C VAL A 28 -7.40 10.14 6.42
N ILE A 29 -8.64 10.20 6.93
CA ILE A 29 -9.39 11.46 7.00
C ILE A 29 -8.67 12.48 7.89
N ALA A 30 -8.24 12.08 9.08
CA ALA A 30 -7.52 12.94 10.00
C ALA A 30 -6.21 13.47 9.37
N GLY A 31 -5.44 12.60 8.71
CA GLY A 31 -4.21 12.98 8.02
C GLY A 31 -4.45 13.98 6.88
N ILE A 32 -5.52 13.80 6.09
CA ILE A 32 -5.91 14.76 5.05
C ILE A 32 -6.30 16.11 5.67
N LEU A 33 -7.07 16.12 6.75
CA LEU A 33 -7.48 17.35 7.45
C LEU A 33 -6.31 18.11 8.07
N VAL A 34 -5.33 17.37 8.60
CA VAL A 34 -4.07 17.92 9.14
C VAL A 34 -3.15 18.45 8.01
N GLY A 35 -3.35 17.97 6.79
CA GLY A 35 -2.57 18.33 5.61
C GLY A 35 -1.37 17.39 5.41
N ILE A 36 -1.01 17.15 4.15
CA ILE A 36 0.11 16.25 3.77
C ILE A 36 1.28 16.99 3.10
N SER A 37 1.12 18.27 2.77
CA SER A 37 2.12 19.04 2.01
C SER A 37 3.40 19.29 2.79
N ASP A 38 3.31 19.56 4.09
CA ASP A 38 4.47 19.93 4.93
C ASP A 38 4.25 19.56 6.40
N ASN A 39 3.41 18.54 6.63
CA ASN A 39 3.02 18.16 7.98
C ASN A 39 3.37 16.69 8.21
N PRO A 40 4.56 16.40 8.78
CA PRO A 40 4.99 15.02 9.05
C PRO A 40 3.96 14.21 9.85
N PRO A 41 3.27 14.77 10.87
CA PRO A 41 2.12 14.14 11.50
C PRO A 41 1.02 13.70 10.53
N GLY A 42 0.59 14.56 9.61
CA GLY A 42 -0.46 14.23 8.64
C GLY A 42 -0.04 13.11 7.69
N ILE A 43 1.20 13.16 7.20
CA ILE A 43 1.80 12.09 6.38
C ILE A 43 1.81 10.76 7.13
N ALA A 44 2.27 10.77 8.39
CA ALA A 44 2.30 9.57 9.23
C ALA A 44 0.90 8.99 9.44
N MET A 45 -0.11 9.83 9.69
CA MET A 45 -1.50 9.39 9.83
C MET A 45 -2.00 8.69 8.56
N VAL A 46 -1.82 9.29 7.39
CA VAL A 46 -2.22 8.65 6.12
C VAL A 46 -1.45 7.34 5.91
N PHE A 47 -0.15 7.33 6.17
CA PHE A 47 0.68 6.13 6.01
C PHE A 47 0.22 4.97 6.92
N PHE A 48 -0.02 5.23 8.20
CA PHE A 48 -0.57 4.22 9.12
C PHE A 48 -2.00 3.82 8.75
N GLY A 49 -2.83 4.75 8.29
CA GLY A 49 -4.16 4.46 7.79
C GLY A 49 -4.13 3.48 6.63
N MET A 50 -3.26 3.73 5.65
CA MET A 50 -3.03 2.82 4.52
C MET A 50 -2.48 1.47 4.96
N TYR A 51 -1.55 1.43 5.91
CA TYR A 51 -1.07 0.18 6.49
C TYR A 51 -2.21 -0.65 7.12
N PHE A 52 -3.07 -0.03 7.93
CA PHE A 52 -4.23 -0.70 8.52
C PHE A 52 -5.25 -1.16 7.47
N LEU A 53 -5.42 -0.38 6.40
CA LEU A 53 -6.26 -0.77 5.27
C LEU A 53 -5.72 -2.06 4.63
N PHE A 54 -4.42 -2.14 4.31
CA PHE A 54 -3.81 -3.38 3.83
C PHE A 54 -4.01 -4.52 4.82
N PHE A 55 -3.69 -4.29 6.09
CA PHE A 55 -3.78 -5.33 7.12
C PHE A 55 -5.22 -5.84 7.31
N SER A 56 -6.22 -4.96 7.17
CA SER A 56 -7.64 -5.35 7.23
C SER A 56 -7.99 -6.39 6.16
N LEU A 57 -7.35 -6.33 4.99
CA LEU A 57 -7.61 -7.24 3.87
C LEU A 57 -6.79 -8.54 3.94
N ILE A 58 -5.55 -8.45 4.43
CA ILE A 58 -4.58 -9.55 4.31
C ILE A 58 -4.39 -10.37 5.58
N HIS A 59 -4.79 -9.85 6.76
CA HIS A 59 -4.60 -10.58 8.02
C HIS A 59 -5.19 -12.00 8.09
N PRO A 60 -6.27 -12.39 7.36
CA PRO A 60 -6.76 -13.76 7.38
C PRO A 60 -5.85 -14.73 6.63
N TRP A 61 -4.88 -14.23 5.84
CA TRP A 61 -3.99 -15.07 5.05
C TRP A 61 -3.17 -15.96 6.00
N ARG A 62 -3.25 -17.26 5.77
CA ARG A 62 -2.61 -18.28 6.62
C ARG A 62 -1.17 -18.61 6.19
N LYS A 63 -0.82 -18.37 4.93
CA LYS A 63 0.50 -18.74 4.38
C LYS A 63 1.40 -17.50 4.31
N PRO A 64 2.64 -17.56 4.84
CA PRO A 64 3.58 -16.44 4.79
C PRO A 64 3.97 -16.08 3.34
N SER A 65 3.96 -17.05 2.43
CA SER A 65 4.26 -16.83 1.01
C SER A 65 3.31 -15.84 0.33
N TYR A 66 2.02 -15.78 0.72
CA TYR A 66 1.08 -14.83 0.13
C TYR A 66 1.44 -13.39 0.48
N TYR A 67 1.90 -13.15 1.70
CA TYR A 67 2.35 -11.83 2.13
C TYR A 67 3.64 -11.38 1.41
N LEU A 68 4.57 -12.30 1.17
CA LEU A 68 5.77 -12.02 0.37
C LEU A 68 5.41 -11.72 -1.10
N ILE A 69 4.42 -12.44 -1.66
CA ILE A 69 3.91 -12.15 -3.01
C ILE A 69 3.34 -10.74 -3.08
N LEU A 70 2.55 -10.30 -2.08
CA LEU A 70 2.06 -8.92 -2.02
C LEU A 70 3.20 -7.90 -2.01
N SER A 71 4.22 -8.12 -1.17
CA SER A 71 5.39 -7.25 -1.12
C SER A 71 6.11 -7.21 -2.48
N GLY A 72 6.26 -8.36 -3.14
CA GLY A 72 6.88 -8.45 -4.46
C GLY A 72 6.07 -7.75 -5.54
N ILE A 73 4.74 -7.84 -5.51
CA ILE A 73 3.85 -7.12 -6.44
C ILE A 73 3.98 -5.61 -6.24
N CYS A 74 3.89 -5.13 -5.00
CA CYS A 74 4.04 -3.70 -4.70
C CYS A 74 5.43 -3.19 -5.13
N PHE A 75 6.50 -3.95 -4.88
CA PHE A 75 7.83 -3.61 -5.36
C PHE A 75 7.91 -3.56 -6.90
N GLY A 76 7.33 -4.56 -7.58
CA GLY A 76 7.26 -4.59 -9.04
C GLY A 76 6.52 -3.39 -9.62
N ILE A 77 5.41 -2.97 -8.99
CA ILE A 77 4.67 -1.77 -9.39
C ILE A 77 5.55 -0.52 -9.27
N ILE A 78 6.30 -0.36 -8.16
CA ILE A 78 7.25 0.75 -8.00
C ILE A 78 8.28 0.77 -9.14
N VAL A 79 8.89 -0.38 -9.44
CA VAL A 79 9.87 -0.50 -10.52
C VAL A 79 9.25 -0.12 -11.87
N LEU A 80 8.04 -0.57 -12.17
CA LEU A 80 7.33 -0.25 -13.42
C LEU A 80 6.99 1.24 -13.52
N ILE A 81 6.56 1.88 -12.42
CA ILE A 81 6.28 3.32 -12.39
C ILE A 81 7.56 4.10 -12.66
N ILE A 82 8.66 3.79 -11.95
CA ILE A 82 9.94 4.47 -12.13
C ILE A 82 10.46 4.28 -13.56
N ALA A 83 10.38 3.06 -14.10
CA ALA A 83 10.76 2.78 -15.48
C ALA A 83 9.92 3.59 -16.48
N GLY A 84 8.60 3.66 -16.26
CA GLY A 84 7.68 4.45 -17.09
C GLY A 84 8.01 5.94 -17.08
N ILE A 85 8.23 6.52 -15.90
CA ILE A 85 8.62 7.94 -15.74
C ILE A 85 9.97 8.19 -16.42
N SER A 86 10.94 7.28 -16.27
CA SER A 86 12.27 7.41 -16.88
C SER A 86 12.20 7.36 -18.40
N ILE A 87 11.41 6.45 -18.96
CA ILE A 87 11.19 6.36 -20.42
C ILE A 87 10.50 7.63 -20.94
N TYR A 88 9.47 8.10 -20.23
CA TYR A 88 8.78 9.34 -20.57
C TYR A 88 9.74 10.53 -20.61
N ALA A 89 10.57 10.68 -19.56
CA ALA A 89 11.58 11.74 -19.48
C ALA A 89 12.59 11.67 -20.64
N LEU A 90 13.06 10.47 -20.99
CA LEU A 90 14.00 10.28 -22.10
C LEU A 90 13.42 10.67 -23.48
N ILE A 91 12.16 10.31 -23.74
CA ILE A 91 11.46 10.67 -24.98
C ILE A 91 11.30 12.19 -25.07
N PHE A 92 10.98 12.82 -23.94
CA PHE A 92 10.73 14.26 -23.87
C PHE A 92 12.01 15.08 -24.07
N ILE A 93 13.11 14.69 -23.42
CA ILE A 93 14.44 15.31 -23.62
C ILE A 93 14.87 15.22 -25.09
N LYS A 94 14.65 14.07 -25.75
CA LYS A 94 14.98 13.90 -27.17
C LYS A 94 14.10 14.74 -28.11
N SER A 95 12.87 15.04 -27.71
CA SER A 95 11.93 15.80 -28.53
C SER A 95 12.15 17.31 -28.51
N GLY A 96 13.06 17.83 -27.67
CA GLY A 96 13.39 19.25 -27.59
C GLY A 96 12.26 20.15 -27.08
N SER A 97 11.10 19.58 -26.78
CA SER A 97 9.97 20.26 -26.15
C SER A 97 10.32 20.54 -24.69
N GLY A 98 10.33 21.82 -24.29
CA GLY A 98 10.43 22.21 -22.89
C GLY A 98 9.28 21.62 -22.06
N GLN A 99 9.58 21.34 -20.79
CA GLN A 99 8.73 20.76 -19.73
C GLN A 99 7.21 20.80 -20.01
N THR A 100 6.54 19.65 -20.01
CA THR A 100 5.05 19.54 -20.03
C THR A 100 4.48 20.03 -18.70
N GLN A 101 4.64 21.33 -18.42
CA GLN A 101 3.88 22.02 -17.38
C GLN A 101 2.44 22.18 -17.89
N GLY A 102 1.55 21.36 -17.37
CA GLY A 102 0.14 21.35 -17.72
C GLY A 102 -0.59 20.33 -16.86
N ALA A 103 -1.90 20.48 -16.71
CA ALA A 103 -2.70 19.70 -15.77
C ALA A 103 -2.43 18.19 -15.85
N THR A 104 -2.22 17.63 -17.04
CA THR A 104 -1.91 16.21 -17.25
C THR A 104 -0.60 15.76 -16.59
N GLY A 105 0.44 16.60 -16.58
CA GLY A 105 1.72 16.31 -15.94
C GLY A 105 1.59 16.26 -14.41
N ASP A 106 0.92 17.27 -13.84
CA ASP A 106 0.67 17.37 -12.39
C ASP A 106 -0.17 16.19 -11.88
N PHE A 107 -1.18 15.75 -12.65
CA PHE A 107 -1.96 14.56 -12.31
C PHE A 107 -1.12 13.28 -12.33
N LEU A 108 -0.24 13.12 -13.31
CA LEU A 108 0.64 11.95 -13.43
C LEU A 108 1.64 11.89 -12.27
N GLU A 109 2.22 13.04 -11.91
CA GLU A 109 3.12 13.16 -10.77
C GLU A 109 2.40 12.84 -9.45
N GLY A 110 1.24 13.45 -9.21
CA GLY A 110 0.43 13.17 -8.02
C GLY A 110 0.02 11.70 -7.93
N PHE A 111 -0.39 11.09 -9.05
CA PHE A 111 -0.72 9.67 -9.11
C PHE A 111 0.50 8.78 -8.83
N ALA A 112 1.66 9.11 -9.39
CA ALA A 112 2.90 8.37 -9.17
C ALA A 112 3.33 8.41 -7.70
N ILE A 113 3.25 9.58 -7.05
CA ILE A 113 3.58 9.74 -5.63
C ILE A 113 2.60 8.95 -4.77
N LEU A 114 1.29 9.10 -5.01
CA LEU A 114 0.27 8.43 -4.20
C LEU A 114 0.35 6.91 -4.31
N SER A 115 0.52 6.39 -5.53
CA SER A 115 0.64 4.95 -5.78
C SER A 115 1.97 4.37 -5.26
N THR A 116 3.10 5.06 -5.46
CA THR A 116 4.42 4.55 -5.05
C THR A 116 4.62 4.66 -3.54
N PHE A 117 4.38 5.85 -2.98
CA PHE A 117 4.70 6.16 -1.59
C PHE A 117 3.61 5.68 -0.64
N PHE A 118 2.36 6.08 -0.84
CA PHE A 118 1.29 5.76 0.11
C PHE A 118 0.71 4.36 -0.09
N PHE A 119 0.61 3.86 -1.33
CA PHE A 119 0.03 2.55 -1.58
C PHE A 119 1.08 1.42 -1.57
N CYS A 120 2.10 1.53 -2.42
CA CYS A 120 3.08 0.45 -2.58
C CYS A 120 4.02 0.33 -1.38
N ALA A 121 4.54 1.43 -0.83
CA ALA A 121 5.43 1.32 0.33
C ALA A 121 4.71 0.73 1.55
N THR A 122 3.47 1.13 1.83
CA THR A 122 2.69 0.53 2.92
C THR A 122 2.33 -0.93 2.63
N GLY A 123 2.05 -1.26 1.36
CA GLY A 123 1.78 -2.64 0.93
C GLY A 123 2.99 -3.56 1.12
N ILE A 124 4.20 -3.07 0.83
CA ILE A 124 5.46 -3.77 1.11
C ILE A 124 5.61 -4.01 2.61
N ILE A 125 5.45 -2.97 3.43
CA ILE A 125 5.60 -3.10 4.89
C ILE A 125 4.55 -4.05 5.47
N ALA A 126 3.29 -3.96 5.04
CA ALA A 126 2.22 -4.86 5.46
C ALA A 126 2.46 -6.32 5.02
N GLY A 127 3.01 -6.52 3.82
CA GLY A 127 3.44 -7.82 3.34
C GLY A 127 4.58 -8.39 4.18
N LEU A 128 5.65 -7.62 4.41
CA LEU A 128 6.78 -8.09 5.21
C LEU A 128 6.37 -8.38 6.66
N SER A 129 5.61 -7.47 7.29
CA SER A 129 5.16 -7.65 8.68
C SER A 129 4.25 -8.88 8.81
N GLY A 130 3.30 -9.06 7.91
CA GLY A 130 2.41 -10.22 7.92
C GLY A 130 3.14 -11.54 7.64
N ALA A 131 4.15 -11.54 6.77
CA ALA A 131 5.01 -12.71 6.53
C ALA A 131 5.76 -13.11 7.80
N VAL A 132 6.37 -12.14 8.49
CA VAL A 132 7.10 -12.37 9.75
C VAL A 132 6.17 -12.89 10.84
N ILE A 133 5.02 -12.23 11.07
CA ILE A 133 4.05 -12.64 12.09
C ILE A 133 3.62 -14.10 11.87
N ARG A 134 3.31 -14.48 10.63
CA ARG A 134 2.92 -15.85 10.30
C ARG A 134 4.06 -16.85 10.36
N ALA A 135 5.29 -16.46 10.02
CA ALA A 135 6.45 -17.33 10.15
C ALA A 135 6.77 -17.64 11.62
N VAL A 136 6.64 -16.65 12.52
CA VAL A 136 6.82 -16.82 13.97
C VAL A 136 5.73 -17.71 14.56
N GLN A 137 4.46 -17.49 14.18
CA GLN A 137 3.34 -18.33 14.63
C GLN A 137 3.40 -19.79 14.15
N LYS A 138 4.24 -20.09 13.14
CA LYS A 138 4.39 -21.44 12.58
C LYS A 138 5.54 -22.25 13.20
N LYS A 139 6.38 -21.66 14.05
CA LYS A 139 7.39 -22.39 14.85
C LYS A 139 6.75 -23.00 16.11
N PRO A 140 7.21 -24.18 16.59
CA PRO A 140 6.36 -25.35 16.80
C PRO A 140 5.86 -25.53 18.25
N GLN A 141 4.61 -26.00 18.39
CA GLN A 141 4.14 -26.86 19.49
C GLN A 141 4.34 -28.35 19.17
N ASP A 142 5.30 -28.69 18.31
CA ASP A 142 5.80 -30.06 18.15
C ASP A 142 7.14 -30.17 18.87
N ASN A 143 7.07 -30.51 20.16
CA ASN A 143 8.12 -31.14 20.97
C ASN A 143 7.44 -32.07 21.97
#